data_AF-A0A368URZ8-F1
#
_entry.id   AF-A0A368URZ8-F1
#
_cell.length_a   1.000
_cell.length_b   1.000
_cell.length_c   1.000
_cell.angle_alpha   90.00
_cell.angle_beta   90.00
_cell.angle_gamma   90.00
#
_symmetry.space_group_name_H-M   'P 1'
#
loop_
_entity.id
_entity.type
_entity.pdbx_description
1 polymer ?
#
loop_
_entity_poly.entity_id
_entity_poly.type
_entity_poly.pdbx_seq_one_letter_code
_entity_poly.pdbx_strand_id
1 'polypeptide(L)'
;MIRIAFIKLRSNAIKSLGALILMLLLIGGCRKTPENIYAPRIIGTPPANAYVGLVQMDDGEIRHYTYSAKTGEGRPFYISSEDNGLSWDTVFVDNAFVGADVKSPLTGEYIRLASCDSGVVCIRSNGYWKPPEEKIFLTDLRI
;
A
#
# COMPACT_ATOMS: atom_id res chain seq x y z
N MET A 1 -32.11 55.02 38.59
CA MET A 1 -30.90 54.33 39.07
C MET A 1 -31.02 52.80 39.16
N ILE A 2 -32.16 52.22 39.56
CA ILE A 2 -32.30 50.76 39.80
C ILE A 2 -32.19 49.90 38.52
N ARG A 3 -32.69 50.35 37.37
CA ARG A 3 -32.65 49.58 36.10
C ARG A 3 -31.24 49.29 35.58
N ILE A 4 -30.27 50.19 35.81
CA ILE A 4 -28.89 50.05 35.29
C ILE A 4 -28.13 48.97 36.08
N ALA A 5 -28.35 48.87 37.39
CA ALA A 5 -27.73 47.86 38.25
C ALA A 5 -28.18 46.43 37.88
N PHE A 6 -29.47 46.23 37.57
CA PHE A 6 -30.02 44.95 37.12
C PHE A 6 -29.44 44.49 35.78
N ILE A 7 -29.25 45.39 34.82
CA ILE A 7 -28.62 45.08 33.52
C ILE A 7 -27.15 44.66 33.71
N LYS A 8 -26.44 45.33 34.63
CA LYS A 8 -25.03 45.04 34.93
C LYS A 8 -24.85 43.69 35.65
N LEU A 9 -25.73 43.36 36.61
CA LEU A 9 -25.76 42.05 37.25
C LEU A 9 -26.04 40.92 36.25
N ARG A 10 -27.02 41.11 35.37
CA ARG A 10 -27.39 40.12 34.34
C ARG A 10 -26.26 39.90 33.33
N SER A 11 -25.56 40.96 32.92
CA SER A 11 -24.39 40.86 32.04
C SER A 11 -23.21 40.10 32.68
N ASN A 12 -22.93 40.35 33.96
CA ASN A 12 -21.84 39.66 34.67
C ASN A 12 -22.16 38.18 34.91
N ALA A 13 -23.43 37.85 35.20
CA ALA A 13 -23.87 36.46 35.34
C ALA A 13 -23.78 35.68 34.02
N ILE A 14 -24.11 36.31 32.88
CA ILE A 14 -23.97 35.69 31.55
C ILE A 14 -22.49 35.46 31.20
N LYS A 15 -21.61 36.41 31.53
CA LYS A 15 -20.17 36.26 31.33
C LYS A 15 -19.57 35.16 32.21
N SER A 16 -19.99 35.06 33.47
CA SER A 16 -19.50 34.00 34.37
C SER A 16 -19.99 32.62 33.96
N LEU A 17 -21.24 32.51 33.47
CA LEU A 17 -21.79 31.26 32.97
C LEU A 17 -21.10 30.81 31.67
N GLY A 18 -20.83 31.75 30.76
CA GLY A 18 -20.08 31.47 29.53
C GLY A 18 -18.64 31.01 29.80
N ALA A 19 -17.97 31.63 30.78
CA ALA A 19 -16.64 31.20 31.22
C ALA A 19 -16.66 29.79 31.83
N LEU A 20 -17.70 29.46 32.61
CA LEU A 20 -17.87 28.13 33.20
C LEU A 20 -18.10 27.05 32.14
N ILE A 21 -18.92 27.34 31.13
CA ILE A 21 -19.20 26.43 30.00
C ILE A 21 -17.94 26.20 29.17
N LEU A 22 -17.19 27.26 28.86
CA LEU A 22 -15.92 27.14 28.13
C LEU A 22 -14.89 26.33 28.93
N MET A 23 -14.83 26.52 30.24
CA MET A 23 -13.97 25.73 31.13
C MET A 23 -14.39 24.26 31.12
N LEU A 24 -15.68 23.95 31.25
CA LEU A 24 -16.21 22.58 31.18
C LEU A 24 -15.93 21.90 29.83
N LEU A 25 -16.01 22.63 28.72
CA LEU A 25 -15.66 22.13 27.38
C LEU A 25 -14.16 21.83 27.24
N LEU A 26 -13.30 22.63 27.88
CA LEU A 26 -11.85 22.41 27.88
C LEU A 26 -11.42 21.23 28.77
N ILE A 27 -12.16 20.95 29.84
CA ILE A 27 -11.87 19.81 30.74
C ILE A 27 -12.48 18.51 30.21
N GLY A 28 -13.59 18.59 29.47
CA GLY A 28 -14.32 17.44 28.91
C GLY A 28 -13.77 16.88 27.59
N GLY A 29 -12.66 17.44 27.08
CA GLY A 29 -11.95 16.86 25.94
C GLY A 29 -11.57 15.41 26.25
N CYS A 30 -12.12 14.47 25.49
CA CYS A 30 -11.91 13.03 25.64
C CYS A 30 -10.40 12.73 25.60
N ARG A 31 -9.76 12.62 26.76
CA ARG A 31 -8.44 12.02 26.88
C ARG A 31 -8.64 10.53 26.64
N LYS A 32 -8.59 10.10 25.37
CA LYS A 32 -8.33 8.70 25.07
C LYS A 32 -6.97 8.39 25.68
N THR A 33 -6.99 7.74 26.84
CA THR A 33 -5.84 6.99 27.34
C THR A 33 -5.41 6.05 26.20
N PRO A 34 -4.10 5.87 25.94
CA PRO A 34 -3.65 4.85 25.01
C PRO A 34 -3.87 3.47 25.65
N GLU A 35 -5.12 3.12 25.86
CA GLU A 35 -5.52 1.76 26.16
C GLU A 35 -5.18 0.97 24.90
N ASN A 36 -4.14 0.15 25.02
CA ASN A 36 -3.59 -0.74 24.00
C ASN A 36 -2.58 -0.14 23.01
N ILE A 37 -1.50 0.49 23.51
CA ILE A 37 -0.25 0.51 22.72
C ILE A 37 0.40 -0.87 22.84
N TYR A 38 0.14 -1.74 21.86
CA TYR A 38 0.86 -3.00 21.72
C TYR A 38 2.26 -2.76 21.14
N ALA A 39 3.23 -3.59 21.54
CA ALA A 39 4.51 -3.63 20.85
C ALA A 39 4.29 -3.98 19.36
N PRO A 40 5.03 -3.36 18.42
CA PRO A 40 4.95 -3.73 17.02
C PRO A 40 5.20 -5.22 16.84
N ARG A 41 4.26 -5.92 16.19
CA ARG A 41 4.44 -7.32 15.79
C ARG A 41 4.90 -7.33 14.33
N ILE A 42 5.92 -8.14 14.02
CA ILE A 42 6.28 -8.42 12.64
C ILE A 42 5.12 -9.20 12.01
N ILE A 43 4.38 -8.55 11.12
CA ILE A 43 3.25 -9.14 10.37
C ILE A 43 3.65 -9.60 8.96
N GLY A 44 4.89 -9.34 8.57
CA GLY A 44 5.48 -9.78 7.32
C GLY A 44 6.90 -9.23 7.18
N THR A 45 7.71 -9.88 6.36
CA THR A 45 9.00 -9.34 5.92
C THR A 45 8.80 -8.83 4.50
N PRO A 46 8.82 -7.51 4.26
CA PRO A 46 8.65 -6.98 2.92
C PRO A 46 9.75 -7.52 2.02
N PRO A 47 9.49 -7.63 0.70
CA PRO A 47 10.44 -8.19 -0.22
C PRO A 47 11.73 -7.36 -0.28
N ALA A 48 12.88 -8.04 -0.22
CA ALA A 48 14.16 -7.42 -0.53
C ALA A 48 14.25 -7.15 -2.04
N ASN A 49 14.63 -5.93 -2.44
CA ASN A 49 14.76 -5.46 -3.82
C ASN A 49 13.43 -5.13 -4.54
N ALA A 50 12.58 -4.30 -3.92
CA ALA A 50 11.32 -3.81 -4.50
C ALA A 50 11.46 -3.22 -5.93
N TYR A 51 12.64 -2.73 -6.31
CA TYR A 51 12.91 -2.16 -7.64
C TYR A 51 12.72 -3.14 -8.82
N VAL A 52 12.89 -4.46 -8.62
CA VAL A 52 12.95 -5.44 -9.73
C VAL A 52 11.81 -6.46 -9.68
N GLY A 53 10.95 -6.38 -8.67
CA GLY A 53 9.98 -7.44 -8.37
C GLY A 53 8.57 -6.96 -8.09
N LEU A 54 8.42 -5.69 -7.69
CA LEU A 54 7.18 -5.15 -7.14
C LEU A 54 6.30 -4.54 -8.24
N VAL A 55 5.04 -4.98 -8.29
CA VAL A 55 4.06 -4.49 -9.26
C VAL A 55 2.73 -4.25 -8.58
N GLN A 56 2.07 -3.16 -8.97
CA GLN A 56 0.66 -2.93 -8.66
C GLN A 56 -0.20 -3.32 -9.86
N MET A 57 -1.21 -4.13 -9.59
CA MET A 57 -2.22 -4.59 -10.54
C MET A 57 -3.32 -3.52 -10.72
N ASP A 58 -4.15 -3.64 -11.76
CA ASP A 58 -5.22 -2.66 -12.03
C ASP A 58 -6.26 -2.56 -10.91
N ASP A 59 -6.49 -3.66 -10.18
CA ASP A 59 -7.40 -3.75 -9.04
C ASP A 59 -6.77 -3.23 -7.73
N GLY A 60 -5.51 -2.81 -7.77
CA GLY A 60 -4.77 -2.31 -6.63
C GLY A 60 -3.98 -3.37 -5.86
N GLU A 61 -4.12 -4.66 -6.20
CA GLU A 61 -3.31 -5.75 -5.61
C GLU A 61 -1.81 -5.48 -5.87
N ILE A 62 -0.98 -5.65 -4.85
CA ILE A 62 0.47 -5.54 -4.97
C ILE A 62 1.07 -6.94 -5.02
N ARG A 63 1.92 -7.22 -6.01
CA ARG A 63 2.61 -8.51 -6.18
C ARG A 63 4.12 -8.33 -6.16
N HIS A 64 4.84 -9.31 -5.62
CA HIS A 64 6.30 -9.36 -5.71
C HIS A 64 6.84 -10.71 -6.22
N TYR A 65 7.35 -10.71 -7.45
CA TYR A 65 7.66 -11.92 -8.23
C TYR A 65 9.07 -12.49 -8.06
N THR A 66 9.99 -11.77 -7.43
CA THR A 66 11.40 -12.21 -7.28
C THR A 66 11.72 -12.77 -5.90
N TYR A 67 10.69 -13.01 -5.07
CA TYR A 67 10.88 -13.47 -3.68
C TYR A 67 11.33 -14.94 -3.61
N SER A 68 10.80 -15.81 -4.49
CA SER A 68 11.07 -17.25 -4.43
C SER A 68 12.52 -17.66 -4.68
N ALA A 69 13.30 -16.83 -5.39
CA ALA A 69 14.71 -17.11 -5.67
C ALA A 69 15.59 -17.12 -4.40
N LYS A 70 15.12 -16.54 -3.28
CA LYS A 70 15.89 -16.39 -2.05
C LYS A 70 15.47 -17.32 -0.91
N THR A 71 14.37 -18.06 -1.04
CA THR A 71 13.75 -18.77 0.10
C THR A 71 13.99 -20.28 0.14
N GLY A 72 14.58 -20.87 -0.91
CA GLY A 72 14.96 -22.29 -0.90
C GLY A 72 13.79 -23.29 -1.00
N GLU A 73 12.57 -22.82 -1.26
CA GLU A 73 11.36 -23.66 -1.32
C GLU A 73 11.29 -24.64 -2.51
N GLY A 74 12.25 -24.59 -3.45
CA GLY A 74 12.34 -25.52 -4.58
C GLY A 74 11.21 -25.40 -5.62
N ARG A 75 10.23 -24.51 -5.40
CA ARG A 75 9.15 -24.19 -6.35
C ARG A 75 8.91 -22.68 -6.49
N PRO A 76 8.51 -22.18 -7.67
CA PRO A 76 8.24 -20.76 -7.86
C PRO A 76 7.01 -20.27 -7.07
N PHE A 77 7.12 -19.06 -6.50
CA PHE A 77 5.98 -18.34 -5.90
C PHE A 77 6.19 -16.83 -5.94
N TYR A 78 5.10 -16.07 -5.83
CA TYR A 78 5.12 -14.63 -5.54
C TYR A 78 4.43 -14.39 -4.21
N ILE A 79 4.65 -13.20 -3.64
CA ILE A 79 3.85 -12.73 -2.53
C ILE A 79 2.88 -11.65 -3.01
N SER A 80 1.66 -11.66 -2.50
CA SER A 80 0.59 -10.72 -2.84
C SER A 80 0.10 -9.96 -1.63
N SER A 81 -0.38 -8.74 -1.82
CA SER A 81 -1.01 -7.92 -0.80
C SER A 81 -2.22 -7.19 -1.37
N GLU A 82 -3.35 -7.32 -0.69
CA GLU A 82 -4.60 -6.60 -1.01
C GLU A 82 -4.81 -5.35 -0.13
N ASP A 83 -3.90 -5.09 0.81
CA ASP A 83 -4.03 -4.06 1.84
C ASP A 83 -2.88 -3.03 1.80
N ASN A 84 -2.39 -2.72 0.60
CA ASN A 84 -1.29 -1.77 0.35
C ASN A 84 0.03 -2.16 1.04
N GLY A 85 0.33 -3.45 1.15
CA GLY A 85 1.59 -3.99 1.65
C GLY A 85 1.65 -4.13 3.18
N LEU A 86 0.51 -4.02 3.89
CA LEU A 86 0.45 -4.24 5.33
C LEU A 86 0.57 -5.73 5.66
N SER A 87 -0.09 -6.60 4.90
CA SER A 87 0.02 -8.05 4.98
C SER A 87 0.33 -8.68 3.62
N TRP A 88 0.92 -9.87 3.66
CA TRP A 88 1.41 -10.56 2.46
C TRP A 88 1.08 -12.05 2.52
N ASP A 89 0.47 -12.56 1.45
CA ASP A 89 0.19 -13.98 1.26
C ASP A 89 1.16 -14.59 0.25
N THR A 90 1.49 -15.87 0.43
CA THR A 90 2.33 -16.62 -0.51
C THR A 90 1.48 -17.33 -1.55
N VAL A 91 1.71 -17.03 -2.83
CA VAL A 91 1.00 -17.63 -3.95
C VAL A 91 1.95 -18.46 -4.81
N PHE A 92 1.77 -19.78 -4.76
CA PHE A 92 2.57 -20.75 -5.51
C PHE A 92 2.12 -20.86 -6.95
N VAL A 93 3.08 -21.06 -7.85
CA VAL A 93 2.81 -21.27 -9.27
C VAL A 93 3.70 -22.35 -9.86
N ASP A 94 3.30 -22.85 -11.03
CA ASP A 94 3.98 -23.94 -11.71
C ASP A 94 5.26 -23.52 -12.45
N ASN A 95 5.48 -22.23 -12.74
CA ASN A 95 6.62 -21.75 -13.54
C ASN A 95 7.20 -20.40 -13.08
N ALA A 96 8.50 -20.18 -13.32
CA ALA A 96 9.21 -18.96 -12.94
C ALA A 96 8.71 -17.72 -13.72
N PHE A 97 8.42 -16.65 -12.97
CA PHE A 97 7.51 -15.58 -13.35
C PHE A 97 7.95 -14.62 -14.45
N VAL A 98 6.93 -13.98 -15.04
CA VAL A 98 7.02 -12.77 -15.85
C VAL A 98 5.91 -11.81 -15.41
N GLY A 99 6.27 -10.57 -15.06
CA GLY A 99 5.30 -9.55 -14.65
C GLY A 99 5.84 -8.61 -13.58
N ALA A 100 7.16 -8.41 -13.50
CA ALA A 100 7.80 -7.65 -12.44
C ALA A 100 7.99 -6.17 -12.82
N ASP A 101 7.10 -5.64 -13.64
CA ASP A 101 7.32 -4.41 -14.38
C ASP A 101 6.02 -3.60 -14.58
N VAL A 102 6.17 -2.37 -15.07
CA VAL A 102 5.08 -1.42 -15.26
C VAL A 102 4.17 -1.85 -16.41
N LYS A 103 2.86 -1.68 -16.22
CA LYS A 103 1.84 -1.87 -17.27
C LYS A 103 1.96 -0.76 -18.33
N SER A 104 2.04 -1.17 -19.59
CA SER A 104 2.01 -0.26 -20.74
C SER A 104 0.67 0.47 -20.81
N PRO A 105 0.63 1.82 -20.81
CA PRO A 105 -0.63 2.56 -20.97
C PRO A 105 -1.20 2.47 -22.39
N LEU A 106 -0.38 2.04 -23.37
CA LEU A 106 -0.80 1.90 -24.76
C LEU A 106 -1.47 0.56 -25.03
N THR A 107 -0.85 -0.53 -24.57
CA THR A 107 -1.31 -1.90 -24.89
C THR A 107 -2.03 -2.57 -23.74
N GLY A 108 -1.89 -2.08 -22.51
CA GLY A 108 -2.41 -2.72 -21.31
C GLY A 108 -1.63 -3.97 -20.87
N GLU A 109 -0.51 -4.28 -21.52
CA GLU A 109 0.33 -5.42 -21.15
C GLU A 109 1.43 -5.00 -20.19
N TYR A 110 1.86 -5.95 -19.36
CA TYR A 110 3.02 -5.86 -18.49
C TYR A 110 4.25 -6.33 -19.26
N ILE A 111 5.34 -5.57 -19.18
CA ILE A 111 6.54 -5.79 -20.01
C ILE A 111 7.75 -6.06 -19.15
N ARG A 112 8.33 -7.26 -19.24
CA ARG A 112 9.56 -7.63 -18.53
C ARG A 112 10.76 -7.69 -19.43
N LEU A 113 11.85 -7.06 -18.98
CA LEU A 113 13.17 -7.33 -19.54
C LEU A 113 13.83 -8.49 -18.80
N ALA A 114 14.30 -9.47 -19.55
CA ALA A 114 15.01 -10.62 -19.00
C ALA A 114 16.27 -10.90 -19.82
N SER A 115 17.38 -11.16 -19.13
CA SER A 115 18.58 -11.70 -19.76
C SER A 115 18.43 -13.20 -19.95
N CYS A 116 18.84 -13.71 -21.11
CA CYS A 116 18.96 -15.12 -21.42
C CYS A 116 20.26 -15.37 -22.20
N ASP A 117 20.59 -16.63 -22.45
CA ASP A 117 21.84 -17.02 -23.14
C ASP A 117 22.00 -16.36 -24.53
N SER A 118 20.88 -16.06 -25.19
CA SER A 118 20.83 -15.41 -26.50
C SER A 118 20.72 -13.88 -26.46
N GLY A 119 20.82 -13.25 -25.29
CA GLY A 119 20.76 -11.79 -25.13
C GLY A 119 19.61 -11.32 -24.23
N VAL A 120 19.22 -10.05 -24.36
CA VAL A 120 18.12 -9.48 -23.58
C VAL A 120 16.81 -9.60 -24.37
N VAL A 121 15.82 -10.23 -23.76
CA VAL A 121 14.48 -10.40 -24.33
C VAL A 121 13.47 -9.52 -23.61
N CYS A 122 12.41 -9.18 -24.33
CA CYS A 122 11.23 -8.53 -23.81
C CYS A 122 10.11 -9.57 -23.73
N ILE A 123 9.48 -9.68 -22.56
CA ILE A 123 8.40 -10.63 -22.31
C ILE A 123 7.14 -9.84 -21.96
N ARG A 124 6.07 -10.04 -22.74
CA ARG A 124 4.77 -9.41 -22.53
C ARG A 124 3.85 -10.35 -21.77
N SER A 125 3.04 -9.83 -20.84
CA SER A 125 2.02 -10.59 -20.13
C SER A 125 0.81 -9.71 -19.77
N ASN A 126 -0.30 -10.34 -19.36
CA ASN A 126 -1.46 -9.63 -18.81
C ASN A 126 -1.35 -9.44 -17.29
N GLY A 127 -0.13 -9.48 -16.73
CA GLY A 127 0.10 -9.43 -15.28
C GLY A 127 -0.19 -10.75 -14.56
N TYR A 128 -0.56 -11.78 -15.33
CA TYR A 128 -0.63 -13.17 -14.90
C TYR A 128 0.33 -13.99 -15.76
N TRP A 129 0.90 -15.05 -15.17
CA TRP A 129 1.69 -16.00 -15.96
C TRP A 129 0.76 -16.91 -16.77
N LYS A 130 0.82 -16.79 -18.08
CA LYS A 130 0.61 -17.89 -19.03
C LYS A 130 1.95 -18.11 -19.72
N PRO A 131 2.30 -19.34 -20.16
CA PRO A 131 3.47 -19.51 -21.00
C PRO A 131 3.36 -18.54 -22.18
N PRO A 132 4.36 -17.69 -22.44
CA PRO A 132 4.28 -16.74 -23.53
C PRO A 132 4.12 -17.55 -24.83
N GLU A 133 3.09 -17.25 -25.61
CA GLU A 133 2.95 -17.80 -26.96
C GLU A 133 4.12 -17.36 -27.85
N GLU A 134 4.80 -16.24 -27.52
CA GLU A 134 5.91 -15.68 -28.26
C GLU A 134 6.93 -14.97 -27.34
N LYS A 135 8.22 -15.26 -27.51
CA LYS A 135 9.33 -14.47 -26.93
C LYS A 135 9.79 -13.47 -27.96
N ILE A 136 9.78 -12.17 -27.63
CA ILE A 136 10.20 -11.12 -28.57
C ILE A 136 11.59 -10.64 -28.15
N PHE A 137 12.56 -10.77 -29.04
CA PHE A 137 13.88 -10.18 -28.81
C PHE A 137 13.78 -8.66 -28.85
N LEU A 138 14.54 -7.97 -28.00
CA LEU A 138 14.54 -6.50 -27.98
C LEU A 138 14.92 -5.88 -29.32
N THR A 139 15.74 -6.57 -30.11
CA THR A 139 16.10 -6.16 -31.48
C THR A 139 14.91 -6.14 -32.43
N ASP A 140 13.86 -6.90 -32.11
CA ASP A 140 12.69 -7.09 -32.96
C ASP A 140 11.47 -6.30 -32.43
N LEU A 141 11.63 -5.61 -31.29
CA LEU A 141 10.59 -4.81 -30.68
C LEU A 141 10.38 -3.52 -31.50
N ARG A 142 9.27 -3.44 -32.23
CA ARG A 142 8.83 -2.18 -32.85
C ARG A 142 8.00 -1.41 -31.82
N ILE A 143 8.60 -0.35 -31.27
CA ILE A 143 7.96 0.62 -30.36
C ILE A 143 7.24 1.70 -31.16
#